data_AF-A0A2H9QSW9-F1
#
_entry.id   AF-A0A2H9QSW9-F1
#
_cell.length_a   1.000
_cell.length_b   1.000
_cell.length_c   1.000
_cell.angle_alpha   90.00
_cell.angle_beta   90.00
_cell.angle_gamma   90.00
#
_symmetry.space_group_name_H-M   'P 1'
#
loop_
_entity.id
_entity.type
_entity.pdbx_description
1 polymer ?
#
loop_
_entity_poly.entity_id
_entity_poly.type
_entity_poly.pdbx_seq_one_letter_code
_entity_poly.pdbx_strand_id
1 'polypeptide(L)'
;MYFPNPLTKFYISAKHFIFSVIEMRKTALVISIIAGILVLSAVVAIAGNERSAAVTETKIESNSRTLTPHAPIYIEGNAGFTPENGVVSGSGTEGNPYIIQNWDIDASTAHGVEIRNTDVYFIIRNYVIHDGKSNDIYGIYFYSVQNGKIDNVTSYNNYYGICLYSSSNNTITNCNVYNNSDYGIYLHSSSNNNTISNCTVY
;
A
#
# COMPACT_ATOMS: atom_id res chain seq x y z
N MET A 1 5.43 -100.71 -25.73
CA MET A 1 5.17 -99.59 -24.79
C MET A 1 5.60 -98.30 -25.45
N TYR A 2 4.71 -97.30 -25.52
CA TYR A 2 4.98 -96.01 -26.14
C TYR A 2 5.88 -95.17 -25.23
N PHE A 3 7.10 -94.88 -25.66
CA PHE A 3 8.01 -93.99 -24.94
C PHE A 3 7.72 -92.54 -25.36
N PRO A 4 7.19 -91.67 -24.46
CA PRO A 4 6.85 -90.30 -24.84
C PRO A 4 8.11 -89.52 -25.25
N ASN A 5 8.02 -88.81 -26.39
CA ASN A 5 9.14 -88.05 -26.95
C ASN A 5 9.62 -86.98 -25.93
N PRO A 6 10.91 -86.94 -25.56
CA PRO A 6 11.43 -85.97 -24.60
C PRO A 6 11.19 -84.51 -25.03
N LEU A 7 11.11 -84.23 -26.34
CA LEU A 7 10.77 -82.91 -26.87
C LEU A 7 9.35 -82.47 -26.47
N THR A 8 8.39 -83.39 -26.40
CA THR A 8 7.03 -83.07 -25.95
C THR A 8 6.97 -82.71 -24.46
N LYS A 9 7.76 -83.36 -23.59
CA LYS A 9 7.87 -82.99 -22.17
C LYS A 9 8.54 -81.63 -21.99
N PHE A 10 9.61 -81.36 -22.72
CA PHE A 10 10.30 -80.05 -22.69
C PHE A 10 9.38 -78.92 -23.16
N TYR A 11 8.62 -79.15 -24.22
CA TYR A 11 7.67 -78.18 -24.77
C TYR A 11 6.52 -77.84 -23.80
N ILE A 12 5.96 -78.83 -23.10
CA ILE A 12 4.91 -78.61 -22.10
C ILE A 12 5.46 -77.86 -20.88
N SER A 13 6.67 -78.17 -20.43
CA SER A 13 7.34 -77.47 -19.33
C SER A 13 7.65 -76.01 -19.68
N ALA A 14 8.14 -75.75 -20.90
CA ALA A 14 8.41 -74.39 -21.38
C ALA A 14 7.12 -73.56 -21.51
N LYS A 15 6.02 -74.15 -22.01
CA LYS A 15 4.71 -73.48 -22.07
C LYS A 15 4.16 -73.13 -20.69
N HIS A 16 4.24 -74.04 -19.72
CA HIS A 16 3.82 -73.77 -18.34
C HIS A 16 4.66 -72.67 -17.69
N PHE A 17 5.97 -72.68 -17.90
CA PHE A 17 6.87 -71.64 -17.39
C PHE A 17 6.55 -70.28 -17.99
N ILE A 18 6.38 -70.18 -19.32
CA ILE A 18 6.03 -68.93 -20.01
C ILE A 18 4.66 -68.41 -19.53
N PHE A 19 3.66 -69.29 -19.38
CA PHE A 19 2.35 -68.91 -18.85
C PHE A 19 2.43 -68.37 -17.41
N SER A 20 3.19 -69.04 -16.54
CA SER A 20 3.44 -68.59 -15.16
C SER A 20 4.14 -67.23 -15.12
N VAL A 21 5.14 -67.00 -15.97
CA VAL A 21 5.85 -65.71 -16.07
C VAL A 21 4.91 -64.59 -16.58
N ILE A 22 4.01 -64.88 -17.52
CA ILE A 22 3.03 -63.92 -18.02
C ILE A 22 2.03 -63.53 -16.93
N GLU A 23 1.48 -64.50 -16.18
CA GLU A 23 0.55 -64.20 -15.08
C GLU A 23 1.22 -63.43 -13.93
N MET A 24 2.49 -63.73 -13.65
CA MET A 24 3.31 -63.00 -12.67
C MET A 24 3.54 -61.53 -13.10
N ARG A 25 3.73 -61.28 -14.40
CA ARG A 25 3.85 -59.91 -14.95
C ARG A 25 2.54 -59.14 -14.92
N LYS A 26 1.40 -59.80 -15.17
CA LYS A 26 0.06 -59.17 -15.06
C LYS A 26 -0.25 -58.78 -13.62
N THR A 27 0.04 -59.66 -12.66
CA THR A 27 -0.14 -59.36 -11.23
C THR A 27 0.77 -58.21 -10.78
N ALA A 28 2.04 -58.19 -11.21
CA ALA A 28 2.93 -57.06 -10.95
C ALA A 28 2.42 -55.72 -11.53
N LEU A 29 1.87 -55.74 -12.76
CA LEU A 29 1.27 -54.57 -13.39
C LEU A 29 0.05 -54.07 -12.60
N VAL A 30 -0.85 -54.97 -12.19
CA VAL A 30 -2.03 -54.63 -11.39
C VAL A 30 -1.64 -54.03 -10.03
N ILE A 31 -0.62 -54.59 -9.37
CA ILE A 31 -0.08 -54.04 -8.11
C ILE A 31 0.48 -52.62 -8.33
N SER A 32 1.19 -52.38 -9.43
CA SER A 32 1.74 -51.05 -9.73
C SER A 32 0.66 -50.00 -10.05
N ILE A 33 -0.44 -50.40 -10.70
CA ILE A 33 -1.58 -49.52 -10.97
C ILE A 33 -2.33 -49.19 -9.67
N ILE A 34 -2.58 -50.19 -8.81
CA ILE A 34 -3.25 -49.98 -7.51
C ILE A 34 -2.38 -49.10 -6.60
N ALA A 35 -1.07 -49.32 -6.57
CA ALA A 35 -0.13 -48.47 -5.83
C ALA A 35 -0.15 -47.02 -6.36
N GLY A 36 -0.18 -46.82 -7.68
CA GLY A 36 -0.29 -45.49 -8.29
C GLY A 36 -1.60 -44.77 -7.94
N ILE A 37 -2.73 -45.48 -7.94
CA ILE A 37 -4.04 -44.92 -7.55
C ILE A 37 -4.07 -44.54 -6.06
N LEU A 38 -3.51 -45.39 -5.19
CA LEU A 38 -3.40 -45.10 -3.76
C LEU A 38 -2.54 -43.87 -3.48
N VAL A 39 -1.38 -43.76 -4.16
CA VAL A 39 -0.50 -42.58 -4.04
C VAL A 39 -1.21 -41.32 -4.51
N LEU A 40 -1.96 -41.37 -5.63
CA LEU A 40 -2.71 -40.20 -6.12
C LEU A 40 -3.80 -39.76 -5.14
N SER A 41 -4.53 -40.71 -4.53
CA SER A 41 -5.55 -40.39 -3.52
C SER A 41 -4.95 -39.78 -2.25
N ALA A 42 -3.76 -40.22 -1.84
CA ALA A 42 -3.04 -39.64 -0.72
C ALA A 42 -2.54 -38.22 -1.03
N VAL A 43 -2.01 -37.97 -2.24
CA VAL A 43 -1.58 -36.63 -2.67
C VAL A 43 -2.75 -35.65 -2.74
N VAL A 44 -3.93 -36.08 -3.20
CA VAL A 44 -5.15 -35.25 -3.20
C VAL A 44 -5.64 -34.97 -1.78
N ALA A 45 -5.54 -35.94 -0.87
CA ALA A 45 -5.85 -35.72 0.54
C ALA A 45 -4.87 -34.74 1.22
N ILE A 46 -3.59 -34.76 0.84
CA ILE A 46 -2.57 -33.82 1.33
C ILE A 46 -2.80 -32.42 0.74
N ALA A 47 -3.10 -32.32 -0.56
CA ALA A 47 -3.38 -31.03 -1.23
C ALA A 47 -4.73 -30.41 -0.79
N GLY A 48 -5.68 -31.22 -0.33
CA GLY A 48 -6.98 -30.79 0.17
C GLY A 48 -6.97 -30.29 1.62
N ASN A 49 -5.89 -30.47 2.37
CA ASN A 49 -5.83 -30.21 3.81
C ASN A 49 -5.02 -28.96 4.21
N GLU A 50 -4.65 -28.10 3.25
CA GLU A 50 -3.95 -26.83 3.55
C GLU A 50 -4.88 -25.65 3.86
N ARG A 51 -6.21 -25.88 3.91
CA ARG A 51 -7.19 -24.86 4.30
C ARG A 51 -7.82 -25.20 5.63
N SER A 52 -7.08 -24.95 6.71
CA SER A 52 -7.58 -24.35 7.97
C SER A 52 -6.54 -24.53 9.08
N ALA A 53 -5.30 -24.08 8.84
CA ALA A 53 -4.56 -23.52 9.97
C ALA A 53 -5.29 -22.23 10.32
N ALA A 54 -5.91 -22.20 11.50
CA ALA A 54 -6.47 -20.99 12.07
C ALA A 54 -5.34 -19.97 12.19
N VAL A 55 -5.17 -19.15 11.15
CA VAL A 55 -4.59 -17.84 11.29
C VAL A 55 -5.54 -17.15 12.25
N THR A 56 -5.13 -17.06 13.52
CA THR A 56 -5.60 -15.96 14.36
C THR A 56 -5.39 -14.72 13.51
N GLU A 57 -6.49 -14.21 12.94
CA GLU A 57 -6.54 -12.87 12.40
C GLU A 57 -6.15 -11.96 13.57
N THR A 58 -4.86 -11.73 13.76
CA THR A 58 -4.42 -10.41 14.16
C THR A 58 -5.03 -9.52 13.11
N LYS A 59 -6.21 -8.98 13.44
CA LYS A 59 -6.73 -7.72 12.94
C LYS A 59 -5.50 -6.84 12.87
N ILE A 60 -4.92 -6.71 11.68
CA ILE A 60 -4.04 -5.60 11.41
C ILE A 60 -5.01 -4.45 11.57
N GLU A 61 -5.04 -3.87 12.77
CA GLU A 61 -5.56 -2.55 12.94
C GLU A 61 -4.68 -1.74 12.00
N SER A 62 -5.17 -1.53 10.78
CA SER A 62 -4.78 -0.37 10.03
C SER A 62 -4.89 0.73 11.07
N ASN A 63 -3.75 1.32 11.41
CA ASN A 63 -3.70 2.47 12.26
C ASN A 63 -4.32 3.60 11.43
N SER A 64 -5.62 3.48 11.17
CA SER A 64 -6.50 4.53 10.70
C SER A 64 -6.55 5.45 11.90
N ARG A 65 -5.50 6.27 12.02
CA ARG A 65 -5.55 7.47 12.83
C ARG A 65 -6.74 8.22 12.29
N THR A 66 -7.84 8.16 13.04
CA THR A 66 -9.05 8.91 12.71
C THR A 66 -8.64 10.37 12.67
N LEU A 67 -8.83 11.01 11.53
CA LEU A 67 -8.58 12.44 11.41
C LEU A 67 -9.56 13.16 12.33
N THR A 68 -9.06 14.16 13.06
CA THR A 68 -9.88 14.95 13.98
C THR A 68 -10.28 16.24 13.29
N PRO A 69 -11.57 16.61 13.26
CA PRO A 69 -12.00 17.90 12.76
C PRO A 69 -11.26 19.05 13.45
N HIS A 70 -10.75 19.99 12.67
CA HIS A 70 -10.05 21.17 13.16
C HIS A 70 -10.50 22.40 12.36
N ALA A 71 -10.55 23.56 13.02
CA ALA A 71 -10.77 24.82 12.32
C ALA A 71 -9.61 25.11 11.35
N PRO A 72 -9.79 26.00 10.35
CA PRO A 72 -8.68 26.49 9.56
C PRO A 72 -7.47 26.92 10.40
N ILE A 73 -6.26 26.58 9.94
CA ILE A 73 -5.01 26.88 10.64
C ILE A 73 -4.33 28.05 9.97
N TYR A 74 -3.94 29.05 10.75
CA TYR A 74 -3.14 30.18 10.31
C TYR A 74 -1.90 30.34 11.19
N ILE A 75 -0.72 30.36 10.56
CA ILE A 75 0.57 30.55 11.22
C ILE A 75 1.30 31.71 10.57
N GLU A 76 1.60 32.73 11.37
CA GLU A 76 2.34 33.92 10.97
C GLU A 76 3.72 33.94 11.64
N GLY A 77 4.78 33.88 10.83
CA GLY A 77 6.15 33.98 11.30
C GLY A 77 6.62 32.80 12.14
N ASN A 78 7.91 32.82 12.49
CA ASN A 78 8.55 31.74 13.25
C ASN A 78 7.94 31.54 14.65
N ALA A 79 7.46 32.61 15.28
CA ALA A 79 6.82 32.56 16.59
C ALA A 79 5.39 32.00 16.55
N GLY A 80 4.76 31.93 15.37
CA GLY A 80 3.40 31.43 15.20
C GLY A 80 3.28 29.91 15.31
N PHE A 81 4.39 29.17 15.33
CA PHE A 81 4.38 27.71 15.50
C PHE A 81 4.18 27.34 16.98
N THR A 82 2.92 27.41 17.43
CA THR A 82 2.52 27.08 18.81
C THR A 82 1.52 25.92 18.83
N PRO A 83 1.31 25.27 20.00
CA PRO A 83 0.29 24.23 20.13
C PRO A 83 -1.12 24.69 19.77
N GLU A 84 -1.46 25.96 20.06
CA GLU A 84 -2.75 26.55 19.71
C GLU A 84 -2.97 26.64 18.20
N ASN A 85 -1.87 26.77 17.43
CA ASN A 85 -1.89 26.77 15.97
C ASN A 85 -1.63 25.37 15.38
N GLY A 86 -1.87 24.32 16.17
CA GLY A 86 -1.87 22.93 15.72
C GLY A 86 -0.54 22.19 15.83
N VAL A 87 0.52 22.82 16.37
CA VAL A 87 1.82 22.14 16.57
C VAL A 87 1.71 21.08 17.66
N VAL A 88 2.01 19.84 17.31
CA VAL A 88 1.95 18.68 18.23
C VAL A 88 3.29 18.43 18.91
N SER A 89 4.40 18.68 18.21
CA SER A 89 5.75 18.44 18.70
C SER A 89 6.80 19.15 17.85
N GLY A 90 8.07 19.13 18.28
CA GLY A 90 9.20 19.66 17.53
C GLY A 90 9.67 21.03 18.02
N SER A 91 10.77 21.52 17.46
CA SER A 91 11.37 22.81 17.83
C SER A 91 11.71 23.69 16.62
N GLY A 92 11.24 23.33 15.42
CA GLY A 92 11.46 24.13 14.21
C GLY A 92 12.86 24.04 13.60
N THR A 93 13.72 23.13 14.07
CA THR A 93 15.08 22.93 13.53
C THR A 93 15.10 21.82 12.49
N GLU A 94 16.11 21.76 11.63
CA GLU A 94 16.22 20.71 10.60
C GLU A 94 16.18 19.29 11.19
N GLY A 95 16.89 19.08 12.30
CA GLY A 95 16.90 17.80 13.01
C GLY A 95 15.67 17.54 13.89
N ASN A 96 14.85 18.57 14.14
CA ASN A 96 13.64 18.48 14.97
C ASN A 96 12.55 19.45 14.48
N PRO A 97 11.97 19.21 13.29
CA PRO A 97 10.99 20.10 12.69
C PRO A 97 9.71 20.15 13.52
N TYR A 98 8.96 21.26 13.43
CA TYR A 98 7.60 21.29 13.97
C TYR A 98 6.71 20.29 13.25
N ILE A 99 5.91 19.54 14.01
CA ILE A 99 4.99 18.55 13.47
C ILE A 99 3.56 19.03 13.69
N ILE A 100 2.81 19.15 12.60
CA ILE A 100 1.39 19.51 12.58
C ILE A 100 0.70 18.36 11.84
N GLN A 101 -0.24 17.64 12.46
CA GLN A 101 -0.69 16.34 11.92
C GLN A 101 -2.10 15.89 12.31
N ASN A 102 -2.67 15.00 11.48
CA ASN A 102 -3.90 14.24 11.73
C ASN A 102 -5.19 15.09 11.83
N TRP A 103 -5.29 16.16 11.03
CA TRP A 103 -6.46 17.04 11.00
C TRP A 103 -7.33 16.81 9.77
N ASP A 104 -8.65 16.95 9.97
CA ASP A 104 -9.65 17.11 8.91
C ASP A 104 -10.14 18.56 8.95
N ILE A 105 -9.94 19.32 7.88
CA ILE A 105 -10.18 20.77 7.85
C ILE A 105 -11.19 21.12 6.76
N ASP A 106 -12.32 21.66 7.20
CA ASP A 106 -13.28 22.36 6.35
C ASP A 106 -12.78 23.79 6.09
N ALA A 107 -12.38 24.06 4.85
CA ALA A 107 -11.87 25.33 4.37
C ALA A 107 -12.98 26.28 3.85
N SER A 108 -14.25 26.01 4.13
CA SER A 108 -15.37 26.85 3.64
C SER A 108 -15.32 28.31 4.11
N THR A 109 -14.63 28.60 5.21
CA THR A 109 -14.55 29.96 5.79
C THR A 109 -13.22 30.67 5.59
N ALA A 110 -12.14 29.95 5.27
CA ALA A 110 -10.78 30.48 5.12
C ALA A 110 -9.88 29.44 4.42
N HIS A 111 -8.64 29.79 4.09
CA HIS A 111 -7.64 28.80 3.65
C HIS A 111 -7.57 27.66 4.68
N GLY A 112 -7.53 26.39 4.25
CA GLY A 112 -7.51 25.27 5.19
C GLY A 112 -6.28 25.30 6.10
N VAL A 113 -5.10 25.41 5.49
CA VAL A 113 -3.86 25.71 6.21
C VAL A 113 -3.13 26.85 5.51
N GLU A 114 -2.85 27.90 6.26
CA GLU A 114 -2.11 29.05 5.79
C GLU A 114 -0.88 29.29 6.66
N ILE A 115 0.30 29.31 6.03
CA ILE A 115 1.58 29.57 6.70
C ILE A 115 2.30 30.68 5.96
N ARG A 116 2.76 31.68 6.71
CA ARG A 116 3.42 32.86 6.15
C ARG A 116 4.75 33.19 6.83
N ASN A 117 5.66 33.76 6.04
CA ASN A 117 6.84 34.49 6.51
C ASN A 117 7.74 33.69 7.46
N THR A 118 8.10 32.47 7.08
CA THR A 118 8.88 31.58 7.94
C THR A 118 9.97 30.84 7.18
N ASP A 119 11.07 30.58 7.89
CA ASP A 119 12.19 29.76 7.44
C ASP A 119 12.50 28.59 8.39
N VAL A 120 11.66 28.36 9.40
CA VAL A 120 11.78 27.21 10.29
C VAL A 120 11.41 25.92 9.56
N TYR A 121 11.90 24.79 10.08
CA TYR A 121 11.57 23.49 9.52
C TYR A 121 10.27 22.97 10.13
N PHE A 122 9.33 22.57 9.28
CA PHE A 122 8.06 22.01 9.73
C PHE A 122 7.51 20.97 8.76
N ILE A 123 6.63 20.11 9.28
CA ILE A 123 5.97 19.02 8.56
C ILE A 123 4.47 19.09 8.83
N ILE A 124 3.69 19.33 7.77
CA ILE A 124 2.26 19.10 7.71
C ILE A 124 2.06 17.67 7.21
N ARG A 125 1.44 16.79 8.00
CA ARG A 125 1.21 15.41 7.56
C ARG A 125 -0.10 14.76 7.98
N ASN A 126 -0.61 13.87 7.14
CA ASN A 126 -1.88 13.16 7.36
C ASN A 126 -3.04 14.15 7.52
N TYR A 127 -3.32 14.94 6.49
CA TYR A 127 -4.45 15.87 6.49
C TYR A 127 -5.49 15.47 5.46
N VAL A 128 -6.74 15.80 5.77
CA VAL A 128 -7.78 16.01 4.76
C VAL A 128 -8.18 17.47 4.83
N ILE A 129 -8.22 18.15 3.69
CA ILE A 129 -8.59 19.55 3.58
C ILE A 129 -9.59 19.71 2.45
N HIS A 130 -10.75 20.27 2.75
CA HIS A 130 -11.84 20.28 1.79
C HIS A 130 -12.75 21.50 1.82
N ASP A 131 -13.49 21.68 0.73
CA ASP A 131 -14.61 22.62 0.59
C ASP A 131 -14.29 24.12 0.66
N GLY A 132 -13.02 24.51 0.44
CA GLY A 132 -12.60 25.89 0.22
C GLY A 132 -12.99 26.46 -1.16
N LYS A 133 -14.28 26.44 -1.48
CA LYS A 133 -14.82 26.65 -2.85
C LYS A 133 -14.85 28.09 -3.33
N SER A 134 -14.66 29.06 -2.43
CA SER A 134 -14.67 30.48 -2.81
C SER A 134 -13.38 30.85 -3.53
N ASN A 135 -13.46 31.81 -4.47
CA ASN A 135 -12.27 32.36 -5.12
C ASN A 135 -11.24 32.79 -4.07
N ASP A 136 -9.98 32.52 -4.36
CA ASP A 136 -8.85 32.81 -3.47
C ASP A 136 -8.84 32.05 -2.13
N ILE A 137 -9.67 31.00 -1.95
CA ILE A 137 -9.59 30.09 -0.80
C ILE A 137 -8.89 28.79 -1.20
N TYR A 138 -7.75 28.51 -0.58
CA TYR A 138 -6.87 27.41 -0.94
C TYR A 138 -6.88 26.34 0.14
N GLY A 139 -6.69 25.07 -0.24
CA GLY A 139 -6.52 23.98 0.73
C GLY A 139 -5.29 24.22 1.60
N ILE A 140 -4.11 24.28 0.98
CA ILE A 140 -2.87 24.73 1.65
C ILE A 140 -2.32 25.95 0.93
N TYR A 141 -1.96 26.98 1.70
CA TYR A 141 -1.33 28.19 1.21
C TYR A 141 -0.05 28.53 1.96
N PHE A 142 1.07 28.55 1.23
CA PHE A 142 2.35 29.06 1.71
C PHE A 142 2.65 30.40 1.06
N TYR A 143 2.95 31.41 1.88
CA TYR A 143 3.37 32.74 1.43
C TYR A 143 4.71 33.14 2.07
N SER A 144 5.77 33.28 1.28
CA SER A 144 7.12 33.56 1.80
C SER A 144 7.60 32.51 2.81
N VAL A 145 7.51 31.23 2.42
CA VAL A 145 7.86 30.07 3.25
C VAL A 145 9.08 29.34 2.71
N GLN A 146 9.96 28.92 3.61
CA GLN A 146 11.05 28.00 3.32
C GLN A 146 11.03 26.79 4.25
N ASN A 147 11.65 25.69 3.82
CA ASN A 147 11.90 24.50 4.65
C ASN A 147 10.64 23.77 5.14
N GLY A 148 9.49 24.00 4.49
CA GLY A 148 8.23 23.31 4.77
C GLY A 148 8.12 21.98 4.03
N LYS A 149 7.55 20.97 4.71
CA LYS A 149 7.18 19.69 4.10
C LYS A 149 5.68 19.45 4.21
N ILE A 150 5.03 19.14 3.09
CA ILE A 150 3.65 18.66 2.99
C ILE A 150 3.72 17.17 2.63
N ASP A 151 3.18 16.29 3.48
CA ASP A 151 3.33 14.84 3.37
C ASP A 151 2.01 14.11 3.64
N ASN A 152 1.58 13.22 2.75
CA ASN A 152 0.33 12.45 2.96
C ASN A 152 -0.88 13.36 3.21
N VAL A 153 -1.13 14.30 2.30
CA VAL A 153 -2.26 15.23 2.36
C VAL A 153 -3.26 14.92 1.24
N THR A 154 -4.54 14.88 1.60
CA THR A 154 -5.65 14.89 0.63
C THR A 154 -6.28 16.28 0.60
N SER A 155 -6.28 16.94 -0.57
CA SER A 155 -6.83 18.29 -0.73
C SER A 155 -7.81 18.34 -1.89
N TYR A 156 -9.10 18.60 -1.61
CA TYR A 156 -10.14 18.55 -2.64
C TYR A 156 -11.28 19.56 -2.45
N ASN A 157 -12.03 19.87 -3.50
CA ASN A 157 -13.11 20.86 -3.47
C ASN A 157 -12.66 22.27 -3.02
N ASN A 158 -11.41 22.65 -3.24
CA ASN A 158 -10.90 24.00 -2.94
C ASN A 158 -10.75 24.82 -4.23
N TYR A 159 -10.47 26.13 -4.14
CA TYR A 159 -10.12 26.90 -5.33
C TYR A 159 -8.78 26.42 -5.91
N TYR A 160 -7.75 26.43 -5.06
CA TYR A 160 -6.50 25.72 -5.29
C TYR A 160 -6.30 24.63 -4.26
N GLY A 161 -5.76 23.47 -4.68
CA GLY A 161 -5.46 22.39 -3.76
C GLY A 161 -4.28 22.72 -2.82
N ILE A 162 -3.13 23.02 -3.41
CA ILE A 162 -1.89 23.44 -2.71
C ILE A 162 -1.25 24.59 -3.49
N CYS A 163 -1.03 25.73 -2.83
CA CYS A 163 -0.45 26.94 -3.42
C CYS A 163 0.81 27.37 -2.66
N LEU A 164 1.93 27.50 -3.38
CA LEU A 164 3.19 28.06 -2.90
C LEU A 164 3.45 29.38 -3.62
N TYR A 165 3.43 30.49 -2.88
CA TYR A 165 3.68 31.83 -3.39
C TYR A 165 4.94 32.41 -2.74
N SER A 166 5.91 32.85 -3.55
CA SER A 166 7.21 33.34 -3.03
C SER A 166 7.89 32.39 -2.06
N SER A 167 7.70 31.08 -2.25
CA SER A 167 8.07 30.05 -1.27
C SER A 167 9.04 29.06 -1.90
N SER A 168 10.23 28.92 -1.31
CA SER A 168 11.34 28.17 -1.91
C SER A 168 11.85 27.07 -0.98
N ASN A 169 12.53 26.05 -1.52
CA ASN A 169 13.11 24.94 -0.74
C ASN A 169 12.07 24.14 0.08
N ASN A 170 10.86 23.96 -0.45
CA ASN A 170 9.82 23.16 0.18
C ASN A 170 9.68 21.79 -0.50
N THR A 171 9.08 20.83 0.20
CA THR A 171 8.79 19.48 -0.32
C THR A 171 7.30 19.19 -0.25
N ILE A 172 6.71 18.77 -1.36
CA ILE A 172 5.32 18.27 -1.44
C ILE A 172 5.40 16.81 -1.85
N THR A 173 4.91 15.89 -1.02
CA THR A 173 5.01 14.46 -1.30
C THR A 173 3.83 13.64 -0.81
N ASN A 174 3.57 12.52 -1.48
CA ASN A 174 2.51 11.56 -1.11
C ASN A 174 1.11 12.20 -1.05
N CYS A 175 0.84 13.22 -1.88
CA CYS A 175 -0.42 13.96 -1.82
C CYS A 175 -1.44 13.46 -2.86
N ASN A 176 -2.72 13.53 -2.51
CA ASN A 176 -3.84 13.29 -3.41
C ASN A 176 -4.63 14.59 -3.56
N VAL A 177 -4.57 15.25 -4.72
CA VAL A 177 -5.10 16.60 -4.90
C VAL A 177 -6.09 16.61 -6.05
N TYR A 178 -7.39 16.72 -5.77
CA TYR A 178 -8.41 16.49 -6.79
C TYR A 178 -9.64 17.38 -6.67
N ASN A 179 -10.40 17.54 -7.76
CA ASN A 179 -11.63 18.33 -7.79
C ASN A 179 -11.49 19.75 -7.20
N ASN A 180 -10.36 20.41 -7.48
CA ASN A 180 -10.15 21.82 -7.14
C ASN A 180 -10.55 22.68 -8.35
N SER A 181 -11.11 23.87 -8.14
CA SER A 181 -11.80 24.59 -9.23
C SER A 181 -10.86 25.22 -10.26
N ASP A 182 -9.58 25.41 -9.92
CA ASP A 182 -8.59 26.00 -10.84
C ASP A 182 -7.31 25.13 -10.90
N TYR A 183 -6.32 25.33 -10.02
CA TYR A 183 -5.11 24.50 -9.98
C TYR A 183 -5.10 23.46 -8.83
N GLY A 184 -4.62 22.25 -9.12
CA GLY A 184 -4.32 21.26 -8.10
C GLY A 184 -3.12 21.67 -7.22
N ILE A 185 -1.92 21.70 -7.81
CA ILE A 185 -0.70 22.20 -7.15
C ILE A 185 -0.15 23.36 -7.96
N TYR A 186 -0.01 24.53 -7.34
CA TYR A 186 0.42 25.77 -7.99
C TYR A 186 1.63 26.36 -7.29
N LEU A 187 2.70 26.62 -8.05
CA LEU A 187 3.89 27.32 -7.58
C LEU A 187 4.02 28.63 -8.34
N HIS A 188 4.00 29.74 -7.62
CA HIS A 188 3.93 31.08 -8.19
C HIS A 188 4.98 32.01 -7.59
N SER A 189 5.38 33.02 -8.38
CA SER A 189 6.31 34.10 -8.01
C SER A 189 7.56 33.64 -7.25
N SER A 190 8.69 33.43 -7.94
CA SER A 190 9.99 33.14 -7.28
C SER A 190 9.97 31.96 -6.29
N SER A 191 9.10 30.96 -6.53
CA SER A 191 9.00 29.73 -5.74
C SER A 191 10.01 28.68 -6.22
N ASN A 192 11.30 28.93 -5.94
CA ASN A 192 12.43 28.17 -6.49
C ASN A 192 12.77 26.92 -5.65
N ASN A 193 13.43 25.94 -6.26
CA ASN A 193 13.98 24.75 -5.58
C ASN A 193 12.96 23.93 -4.76
N ASN A 194 11.69 23.94 -5.16
CA ASN A 194 10.68 23.08 -4.54
C ASN A 194 10.71 21.69 -5.18
N THR A 195 10.49 20.65 -4.36
CA THR A 195 10.40 19.26 -4.82
C THR A 195 8.98 18.75 -4.71
N ILE A 196 8.45 18.16 -5.78
CA ILE A 196 7.12 17.56 -5.83
C ILE A 196 7.27 16.12 -6.31
N SER A 197 6.83 15.15 -5.50
CA SER A 197 7.01 13.72 -5.83
C SER A 197 5.90 12.86 -5.25
N ASN A 198 5.55 11.75 -5.92
CA ASN A 198 4.54 10.81 -5.45
C ASN A 198 3.16 11.45 -5.19
N CYS A 199 2.79 12.46 -5.98
CA CYS A 199 1.49 13.10 -5.90
C CYS A 199 0.58 12.62 -7.04
N THR A 200 -0.69 12.41 -6.74
CA THR A 200 -1.74 12.18 -7.76
C THR A 200 -2.59 13.45 -7.84
N VAL A 201 -2.75 14.01 -9.04
CA VAL A 201 -3.52 15.24 -9.28
C VAL A 201 -4.52 14.99 -10.41
N TYR A 202 -5.83 15.16 -10.17
CA TYR A 202 -6.89 14.86 -11.16
C TYR A 202 -8.21 15.61 -10.94
#